data_AF-A0A7J5A937-F1
#
_entry.id   AF-A0A7J5A937-F1
#
_cell.length_a   1.000
_cell.length_b   1.000
_cell.length_c   1.000
_cell.angle_alpha   90.00
_cell.angle_beta   90.00
_cell.angle_gamma   90.00
#
_symmetry.space_group_name_H-M   'P 1'
#
loop_
_entity.id
_entity.type
_entity.pdbx_description
1 polymer ?
#
loop_
_entity_poly.entity_id
_entity_poly.type
_entity_poly.pdbx_seq_one_letter_code
_entity_poly.pdbx_strand_id
1 'polypeptide(L)'
;MSRVNLLVVIISLLLVSSFSYGQDTIRLNKKPKVILKSWYPDFKELPHLKVDESKVLYISIPDVENTSISDNNIHLISLNNSVQIKETEKLNQYLVSVTSTSKSHVGFELWLELNDKTILIKENSKWLDIRKLYRVKGNKVLIAIVKLKIEKE
;
A
#
# COMPACT_ATOMS: atom_id res chain seq x y z
N MET A 1 22.19 47.16 16.25
CA MET A 1 22.42 45.72 16.53
C MET A 1 23.91 45.44 16.42
N SER A 2 24.55 44.95 17.49
CA SER A 2 25.97 44.55 17.47
C SER A 2 26.20 43.51 16.37
N ARG A 3 27.33 43.57 15.66
CA ARG A 3 27.74 42.59 14.63
C ARG A 3 27.68 41.15 15.15
N VAL A 4 27.85 40.96 16.45
CA VAL A 4 27.76 39.67 17.16
C VAL A 4 26.32 39.13 17.15
N ASN A 5 25.31 39.98 17.34
CA ASN A 5 23.90 39.56 17.38
C ASN A 5 23.38 39.15 15.99
N LEU A 6 23.88 39.78 14.92
CA LEU A 6 23.53 39.41 13.55
C LEU A 6 24.12 38.04 13.18
N LEU A 7 25.36 37.76 13.60
CA LEU A 7 26.03 36.49 13.33
C LEU A 7 25.31 35.32 14.00
N VAL A 8 24.90 35.50 15.27
CA VAL A 8 24.15 34.49 16.01
C VAL A 8 22.81 34.19 15.34
N VAL A 9 22.07 35.21 14.86
CA VAL A 9 20.80 35.01 14.15
C VAL A 9 20.99 34.26 12.83
N ILE A 10 22.05 34.56 12.07
CA ILE A 10 22.35 33.86 10.81
C ILE A 10 22.74 32.40 11.04
N ILE A 11 23.57 32.12 12.05
CA ILE A 11 23.93 30.75 12.44
C ILE A 11 22.69 29.98 12.92
N SER A 12 21.80 30.64 13.66
CA SER A 12 20.53 30.07 14.11
C SER A 12 19.63 29.69 12.93
N LEU A 13 19.50 30.56 11.91
CA LEU A 13 18.70 30.27 10.71
C LEU A 13 19.29 29.13 9.85
N LEU A 14 20.62 29.03 9.76
CA LEU A 14 21.29 27.97 9.01
C LEU A 14 21.08 26.59 9.66
N LEU A 15 21.06 26.51 11.00
CA LEU A 15 20.85 25.26 11.73
C LEU A 15 19.42 24.70 11.58
N VAL A 16 18.40 25.55 11.37
CA VAL A 16 17.02 25.08 11.13
C VAL A 16 16.84 24.51 9.71
N SER A 17 17.67 24.94 8.75
CA SER A 17 17.60 24.44 7.37
C SER A 17 18.17 23.02 7.20
N SER A 18 18.85 22.52 8.23
CA SER A 18 19.45 21.17 8.28
C SER A 18 18.59 20.13 9.01
N PHE A 19 17.27 20.33 9.11
CA PHE A 19 16.34 19.20 9.30
C PHE A 19 16.39 18.34 8.04
N SER A 20 17.46 17.55 7.94
CA SER A 20 17.60 16.47 6.99
C SER A 20 16.46 15.52 7.29
N TYR A 21 15.41 15.54 6.45
CA TYR A 21 14.40 14.49 6.42
C TYR A 21 15.18 13.18 6.22
N GLY A 22 15.34 12.43 7.30
CA GLY A 22 15.94 11.10 7.23
C GLY A 22 15.07 10.29 6.30
N GLN A 23 15.61 9.87 5.15
CA GLN A 23 14.94 8.86 4.34
C GLN A 23 14.83 7.59 5.18
N ASP A 24 13.65 7.34 5.74
CA ASP A 24 13.35 6.10 6.45
C ASP A 24 13.64 4.94 5.50
N THR A 25 14.70 4.18 5.81
CA THR A 25 15.03 2.97 5.06
C THR A 25 14.40 1.77 5.74
N ILE A 26 13.35 1.23 5.14
CA ILE A 26 12.68 0.01 5.59
C ILE A 26 13.37 -1.19 4.95
N ARG A 27 13.70 -2.21 5.75
CA ARG A 27 14.32 -3.44 5.28
C ARG A 27 13.38 -4.62 5.45
N LEU A 28 13.03 -5.27 4.35
CA LEU A 28 12.20 -6.47 4.34
C LEU A 28 13.07 -7.69 4.00
N ASN A 29 13.02 -8.71 4.86
CA ASN A 29 13.84 -9.92 4.67
C ASN A 29 13.40 -10.78 3.47
N LYS A 30 12.21 -10.52 2.92
CA LYS A 30 11.62 -11.21 1.77
C LYS A 30 10.61 -10.31 1.10
N LYS A 31 10.13 -10.73 -0.09
CA LYS A 31 9.01 -10.07 -0.77
C LYS A 31 7.76 -10.10 0.13
N PRO A 32 7.06 -8.97 0.31
CA PRO A 32 5.87 -8.91 1.14
C PRO A 32 4.76 -9.83 0.61
N LYS A 33 4.17 -10.62 1.49
CA LYS A 33 3.00 -11.44 1.18
C LYS A 33 1.72 -10.65 1.43
N VAL A 34 0.97 -10.40 0.37
CA VAL A 34 -0.36 -9.79 0.44
C VAL A 34 -1.41 -10.87 0.75
N ILE A 35 -2.31 -10.58 1.69
CA ILE A 35 -3.47 -11.41 2.01
C ILE A 35 -4.72 -10.54 1.93
N LEU A 36 -5.67 -10.93 1.08
CA LEU A 36 -6.98 -10.29 0.98
C LEU A 36 -8.01 -11.14 1.73
N LYS A 37 -8.69 -10.54 2.70
CA LYS A 37 -9.67 -11.22 3.58
C LYS A 37 -11.04 -10.57 3.44
N SER A 38 -12.12 -11.31 3.65
CA SER A 38 -13.43 -10.68 3.91
C SER A 38 -13.56 -10.33 5.38
N TRP A 39 -14.23 -9.21 5.65
CA TRP A 39 -14.82 -8.97 6.97
C TRP A 39 -16.19 -9.67 7.07
N TYR A 40 -16.83 -9.57 8.23
CA TYR A 40 -18.16 -10.11 8.56
C TYR A 40 -19.15 -10.22 7.38
N PRO A 41 -19.96 -11.30 7.26
CA PRO A 41 -20.09 -12.42 8.21
C PRO A 41 -19.14 -13.60 7.95
N ASP A 42 -18.51 -13.66 6.78
CA ASP A 42 -17.80 -14.87 6.34
C ASP A 42 -16.40 -15.06 6.93
N PHE A 43 -15.68 -13.98 7.28
CA PHE A 43 -14.28 -14.00 7.73
C PHE A 43 -13.38 -15.01 7.00
N LYS A 44 -13.31 -14.94 5.67
CA LYS A 44 -12.54 -15.87 4.82
C LYS A 44 -11.33 -15.18 4.18
N GLU A 45 -10.22 -15.90 4.08
CA GLU A 45 -9.12 -15.50 3.20
C GLU A 45 -9.51 -15.77 1.74
N LEU A 46 -9.15 -14.86 0.84
CA LEU A 46 -9.49 -14.92 -0.59
C LEU A 46 -10.98 -15.22 -0.84
N PRO A 47 -11.89 -14.38 -0.33
CA PRO A 47 -13.32 -14.63 -0.42
C PRO A 47 -13.79 -14.63 -1.88
N HIS A 48 -14.86 -15.37 -2.14
CA HIS A 48 -15.60 -15.17 -3.38
C HIS A 48 -16.47 -13.91 -3.29
N LEU A 49 -16.71 -13.31 -4.45
CA LEU A 49 -17.60 -12.17 -4.62
C LEU A 49 -18.86 -12.63 -5.36
N LYS A 50 -20.01 -12.17 -4.92
CA LYS A 50 -21.27 -12.39 -5.63
C LYS A 50 -21.59 -11.16 -6.47
N VAL A 51 -22.32 -11.39 -7.56
CA VAL A 51 -22.81 -10.30 -8.41
C VAL A 51 -23.88 -9.52 -7.65
N ASP A 52 -23.86 -8.20 -7.79
CA ASP A 52 -24.78 -7.24 -7.17
C ASP A 52 -24.80 -7.23 -5.62
N GLU A 53 -23.92 -8.01 -4.98
CA GLU A 53 -23.63 -7.91 -3.55
C GLU A 53 -22.37 -7.08 -3.29
N SER A 54 -22.38 -6.37 -2.16
CA SER A 54 -21.20 -5.65 -1.66
C SER A 54 -20.56 -6.44 -0.53
N LYS A 55 -19.23 -6.60 -0.58
CA LYS A 55 -18.45 -7.27 0.46
C LYS A 55 -17.34 -6.36 0.96
N VAL A 56 -17.17 -6.30 2.26
CA VAL A 56 -16.01 -5.62 2.86
C VAL A 56 -14.81 -6.54 2.75
N LEU A 57 -13.79 -6.06 2.04
CA LEU A 57 -12.49 -6.70 1.95
C LEU A 57 -11.46 -5.92 2.76
N TYR A 58 -10.60 -6.63 3.46
CA TYR A 58 -9.48 -6.07 4.22
C TYR A 58 -8.16 -6.65 3.70
N ILE A 59 -7.15 -5.79 3.59
CA ILE A 59 -5.81 -6.15 3.14
C ILE A 59 -4.87 -6.24 4.35
N SER A 60 -4.21 -7.39 4.50
CA SER A 60 -3.11 -7.57 5.45
C SER A 60 -1.82 -7.86 4.69
N ILE A 61 -0.75 -7.23 5.14
CA ILE A 61 0.62 -7.47 4.67
C ILE A 61 1.49 -7.66 5.91
N PRO A 62 1.57 -8.88 6.47
CA PRO A 62 2.23 -9.13 7.75
C PRO A 62 3.70 -8.68 7.78
N ASP A 63 4.36 -8.74 6.63
CA ASP A 63 5.77 -8.36 6.49
C ASP A 63 6.03 -6.86 6.70
N VAL A 64 4.99 -6.01 6.69
CA VAL A 64 5.09 -4.57 6.91
C VAL A 64 4.40 -4.06 8.18
N GLU A 65 3.70 -4.91 8.93
CA GLU A 65 2.92 -4.52 10.12
C GLU A 65 3.76 -3.84 11.22
N ASN A 66 5.03 -4.23 11.34
CA ASN A 66 5.97 -3.64 12.31
C ASN A 66 6.94 -2.64 11.69
N THR A 67 6.56 -2.02 10.57
CA THR A 67 7.36 -1.00 9.89
C THR A 67 6.69 0.36 9.94
N SER A 68 7.37 1.41 9.48
CA SER A 68 6.77 2.75 9.35
C SER A 68 5.83 2.89 8.14
N ILE A 69 5.50 1.78 7.46
CA ILE A 69 4.52 1.77 6.38
C ILE A 69 3.13 1.84 7.00
N SER A 70 2.42 2.94 6.72
CA SER A 70 1.03 3.08 7.13
C SER A 70 0.11 2.26 6.24
N ASP A 71 -0.97 1.76 6.82
CA ASP A 71 -2.11 1.19 6.09
C ASP A 71 -2.65 2.15 5.01
N ASN A 72 -2.62 3.47 5.25
CA ASN A 72 -3.00 4.47 4.24
C ASN A 72 -2.16 4.45 2.96
N ASN A 73 -1.01 3.77 2.98
CA ASN A 73 -0.15 3.66 1.82
C ASN A 73 -0.54 2.47 0.93
N ILE A 74 -1.52 1.66 1.30
CA ILE A 74 -1.97 0.52 0.50
C ILE A 74 -3.22 0.95 -0.28
N HIS A 75 -3.22 0.66 -1.58
CA HIS A 75 -4.27 1.05 -2.51
C HIS A 75 -4.76 -0.17 -3.30
N LEU A 76 -6.05 -0.47 -3.19
CA LEU A 76 -6.70 -1.51 -3.98
C LEU A 76 -7.33 -0.92 -5.24
N ILE A 77 -6.89 -1.36 -6.41
CA ILE A 77 -7.39 -0.88 -7.70
C ILE A 77 -8.00 -2.05 -8.47
N SER A 78 -9.18 -1.87 -9.03
CA SER A 78 -9.80 -2.88 -9.89
C SER A 78 -9.15 -2.90 -11.28
N LEU A 79 -8.90 -4.11 -11.80
CA LEU A 79 -8.55 -4.33 -13.20
C LEU A 79 -9.78 -4.44 -14.11
N ASN A 80 -10.98 -4.46 -13.52
CA ASN A 80 -12.24 -4.71 -14.17
C ASN A 80 -13.21 -3.54 -13.97
N ASN A 81 -13.75 -2.99 -15.07
CA ASN A 81 -14.77 -1.93 -15.01
C ASN A 81 -16.09 -2.38 -14.35
N SER A 82 -16.30 -3.70 -14.23
CA SER A 82 -17.46 -4.29 -13.58
C SER A 82 -17.33 -4.36 -12.06
N VAL A 83 -16.34 -3.70 -11.46
CA VAL A 83 -16.11 -3.71 -10.02
C VAL A 83 -16.02 -2.29 -9.53
N GLN A 84 -16.81 -1.96 -8.52
CA GLN A 84 -16.69 -0.71 -7.79
C GLN A 84 -15.97 -0.98 -6.48
N ILE A 85 -15.05 -0.09 -6.14
CA ILE A 85 -14.27 -0.14 -4.91
C ILE A 85 -14.49 1.19 -4.20
N LYS A 86 -14.87 1.14 -2.93
CA LYS A 86 -14.96 2.31 -2.06
C LYS A 86 -14.17 2.03 -0.79
N GLU A 87 -13.30 2.95 -0.39
CA GLU A 87 -12.67 2.87 0.93
C GLU A 87 -13.73 3.03 2.02
N THR A 88 -13.56 2.29 3.11
CA THR A 88 -14.39 2.45 4.30
C THR A 88 -13.71 3.42 5.29
N GLU A 89 -14.36 3.70 6.42
CA GLU A 89 -13.77 4.49 7.50
C GLU A 89 -12.52 3.86 8.12
N LYS A 90 -12.35 2.53 7.96
CA LYS A 90 -11.18 1.79 8.42
C LYS A 90 -10.14 1.67 7.32
N LEU A 91 -8.89 1.89 7.70
CA LEU A 91 -7.75 1.77 6.79
C LEU A 91 -7.60 0.34 6.28
N ASN A 92 -7.08 0.19 5.06
CA ASN A 92 -6.98 -1.10 4.34
C ASN A 92 -8.29 -1.85 4.15
N GLN A 93 -9.44 -1.23 4.41
CA GLN A 93 -10.75 -1.84 4.23
C GLN A 93 -11.50 -1.18 3.09
N TYR A 94 -12.02 -2.01 2.19
CA TYR A 94 -12.69 -1.59 0.98
C TYR A 94 -14.03 -2.29 0.87
N LEU A 95 -15.09 -1.53 0.65
CA LEU A 95 -16.36 -2.05 0.18
C LEU A 95 -16.24 -2.31 -1.32
N VAL A 96 -16.28 -3.58 -1.69
CA VAL A 96 -16.16 -4.04 -3.08
C VAL A 96 -17.49 -4.59 -3.54
N SER A 97 -18.00 -4.09 -4.65
CA SER A 97 -19.19 -4.61 -5.31
C SER A 97 -18.88 -4.98 -6.75
N VAL A 98 -19.44 -6.10 -7.20
CA VAL A 98 -19.30 -6.58 -8.58
C VAL A 98 -20.62 -6.34 -9.29
N THR A 99 -20.64 -5.47 -10.28
CA THR A 99 -21.82 -5.29 -11.14
C THR A 99 -21.93 -6.46 -12.12
N SER A 100 -23.07 -6.57 -12.80
CA SER A 100 -23.30 -7.57 -13.87
C SER A 100 -22.08 -7.76 -14.78
N THR A 101 -21.62 -9.01 -14.87
CA THR A 101 -20.45 -9.42 -15.64
C THR A 101 -20.53 -10.88 -16.03
N SER A 102 -20.04 -11.23 -17.24
CA SER A 102 -19.96 -12.61 -17.70
C SER A 102 -18.73 -13.36 -17.17
N LYS A 103 -17.76 -12.61 -16.61
CA LYS A 103 -16.47 -13.14 -16.14
C LYS A 103 -16.66 -14.03 -14.90
N SER A 104 -15.85 -15.07 -14.80
CA SER A 104 -15.78 -15.94 -13.61
C SER A 104 -14.86 -15.40 -12.51
N HIS A 105 -14.07 -14.36 -12.82
CA HIS A 105 -13.10 -13.77 -11.91
C HIS A 105 -13.00 -12.26 -12.13
N VAL A 106 -12.63 -11.56 -11.07
CA VAL A 106 -12.22 -10.15 -11.09
C VAL A 106 -10.81 -10.02 -10.56
N GLY A 107 -10.03 -9.14 -11.20
CA GLY A 107 -8.65 -8.87 -10.84
C GLY A 107 -8.52 -7.58 -10.06
N PHE A 108 -7.60 -7.57 -9.10
CA PHE A 108 -7.23 -6.40 -8.31
C PHE A 108 -5.72 -6.21 -8.39
N GLU A 109 -5.29 -4.97 -8.55
CA GLU A 109 -3.92 -4.55 -8.31
C GLU A 109 -3.83 -3.96 -6.91
N LEU A 110 -2.81 -4.38 -6.16
CA LEU A 110 -2.45 -3.76 -4.89
C LEU A 110 -1.20 -2.93 -5.07
N TRP A 111 -1.34 -1.63 -4.82
CA TRP A 111 -0.27 -0.67 -4.94
C TRP A 111 0.14 -0.19 -3.55
N LEU A 112 1.45 -0.18 -3.30
CA LEU A 112 2.05 0.40 -2.11
C LEU A 112 2.66 1.75 -2.45
N GLU A 113 2.23 2.79 -1.76
CA GLU A 113 2.76 4.14 -1.86
C GLU A 113 4.01 4.30 -0.99
N LEU A 114 5.11 4.71 -1.60
CA LEU A 114 6.42 4.79 -0.95
C LEU A 114 6.63 6.10 -0.20
N ASN A 115 5.88 7.16 -0.52
CA ASN A 115 6.12 8.53 -0.04
C ASN A 115 7.60 8.92 -0.19
N ASP A 116 8.24 9.28 0.92
CA ASP A 116 9.66 9.62 1.05
C ASP A 116 10.55 8.42 1.47
N LYS A 117 9.95 7.23 1.62
CA LYS A 117 10.62 6.05 2.16
C LYS A 117 11.39 5.28 1.09
N THR A 118 12.50 4.68 1.52
CA THR A 118 13.26 3.71 0.72
C THR A 118 12.99 2.32 1.28
N ILE A 119 12.45 1.41 0.46
CA ILE A 119 12.23 0.02 0.88
C ILE A 119 13.28 -0.87 0.19
N LEU A 120 14.04 -1.60 0.99
CA LEU A 120 15.02 -2.58 0.53
C LEU A 120 14.50 -3.99 0.83
N ILE A 121 14.54 -4.86 -0.17
CA ILE A 121 14.17 -6.28 -0.05
C ILE A 121 15.42 -7.14 -0.21
N LYS A 122 15.57 -8.13 0.67
CA LYS A 122 16.66 -9.10 0.58
C LYS A 122 16.36 -10.14 -0.49
N GLU A 123 17.20 -10.22 -1.53
CA GLU A 123 17.22 -11.30 -2.52
C GLU A 123 18.66 -11.81 -2.71
N ASN A 124 18.86 -13.13 -2.67
CA ASN A 124 20.18 -13.76 -2.87
C ASN A 124 21.30 -13.09 -2.05
N SER A 125 21.03 -12.81 -0.78
CA SER A 125 21.93 -12.13 0.17
C SER A 125 22.25 -10.65 -0.13
N LYS A 126 21.62 -10.04 -1.15
CA LYS A 126 21.76 -8.62 -1.47
C LYS A 126 20.50 -7.84 -1.12
N TRP A 127 20.68 -6.60 -0.69
CA TRP A 127 19.58 -5.65 -0.49
C TRP A 127 19.31 -4.91 -1.78
N LEU A 128 18.11 -5.07 -2.32
CA LEU A 128 17.68 -4.45 -3.57
C LEU A 128 16.54 -3.48 -3.28
N ASP A 129 16.58 -2.31 -3.91
CA ASP A 129 15.47 -1.36 -3.87
C ASP A 129 14.21 -1.99 -4.46
N ILE A 130 13.08 -1.87 -3.75
CA ILE A 130 11.77 -2.39 -4.16
C ILE A 130 11.38 -1.93 -5.57
N ARG A 131 11.80 -0.71 -5.98
CA ARG A 131 11.53 -0.13 -7.31
C ARG A 131 12.23 -0.88 -8.44
N LYS A 132 13.28 -1.65 -8.14
CA LYS A 132 13.97 -2.51 -9.10
C LYS A 132 13.30 -3.89 -9.24
N LEU A 133 12.46 -4.26 -8.28
CA LEU A 133 11.84 -5.59 -8.19
C LEU A 133 10.38 -5.60 -8.66
N TYR A 134 9.70 -4.45 -8.58
CA TYR A 134 8.29 -4.32 -8.87
C TYR A 134 8.02 -3.28 -9.95
N ARG A 135 6.85 -3.37 -10.57
CA ARG A 135 6.37 -2.33 -11.48
C ARG A 135 6.11 -1.04 -10.69
N VAL A 136 6.64 0.07 -11.21
CA VAL A 136 6.53 1.39 -10.59
C VAL A 136 5.56 2.27 -11.39
N LYS A 137 4.75 3.07 -10.69
CA LYS A 137 3.94 4.14 -11.26
C LYS A 137 3.96 5.34 -10.31
N GLY A 138 4.66 6.41 -10.68
CA GLY A 138 4.88 7.55 -9.79
C GLY A 138 5.63 7.12 -8.52
N ASN A 139 5.07 7.44 -7.35
CA ASN A 139 5.60 7.04 -6.04
C ASN A 139 5.04 5.69 -5.55
N LYS A 140 4.32 4.93 -6.38
CA LYS A 140 3.70 3.65 -6.01
C LYS A 140 4.40 2.46 -6.67
N VAL A 141 4.42 1.33 -5.96
CA VAL A 141 4.89 0.04 -6.47
C VAL A 141 3.78 -0.99 -6.41
N LEU A 142 3.60 -1.75 -7.50
CA LEU A 142 2.60 -2.82 -7.58
C LEU A 142 3.11 -4.04 -6.82
N ILE A 143 2.59 -4.30 -5.63
CA ILE A 143 3.08 -5.37 -4.74
C ILE A 143 2.39 -6.72 -4.98
N ALA A 144 1.15 -6.72 -5.50
CA ALA A 144 0.45 -7.94 -5.85
C ALA A 144 -0.64 -7.70 -6.91
N ILE A 145 -0.94 -8.75 -7.68
CA ILE A 145 -2.15 -8.87 -8.49
C ILE A 145 -2.93 -10.05 -7.94
N VAL A 146 -4.16 -9.81 -7.49
CA VAL A 146 -5.02 -10.84 -6.90
C VAL A 146 -6.21 -11.07 -7.83
N LYS A 147 -6.63 -12.33 -7.98
CA LYS A 147 -7.87 -12.68 -8.69
C LYS A 147 -8.84 -13.30 -7.69
N LEU A 148 -10.03 -12.74 -7.60
CA LEU A 148 -11.12 -13.32 -6.82
C LEU A 148 -12.14 -13.96 -7.75
N LYS A 149 -12.65 -15.13 -7.35
CA LYS A 149 -13.70 -15.83 -8.07
C LYS A 149 -15.03 -15.12 -7.85
N ILE A 150 -15.82 -15.03 -8.92
CA ILE A 150 -17.21 -14.60 -8.84
C ILE A 150 -18.07 -15.86 -8.66
N GLU A 151 -18.85 -15.88 -7.58
CA GLU A 151 -19.95 -16.83 -7.41
C GLU A 151 -21.07 -16.40 -8.36
N LYS A 152 -21.38 -17.29 -9.31
CA LYS A 152 -22.59 -17.19 -10.13
C LYS A 152 -23.69 -17.91 -9.38
N GLU A 153 -24.83 -17.25 -9.21
CA GLU A 153 -26.07 -17.92 -8.79
C GLU A 153 -26.49 -19.01 -9.79
#